data_AF-A0A956JZR7-F1
#
_entry.id   AF-A0A956JZR7-F1
#
_cell.length_a   1.000
_cell.length_b   1.000
_cell.length_c   1.000
_cell.angle_alpha   90.00
_cell.angle_beta   90.00
_cell.angle_gamma   90.00
#
_symmetry.space_group_name_H-M   'P 1'
#
loop_
_entity.id
_entity.type
_entity.pdbx_description
1 polymer ?
#
loop_
_entity_poly.entity_id
_entity_poly.type
_entity_poly.pdbx_seq_one_letter_code
_entity_poly.pdbx_strand_id
1 'polypeptide(L)'
;MVPSLIGVAHAQPLDPYGPDPDPDALAAGAKDAGDPEIDEAVAAALVARARELIAMEAWADAQQLLGEALVRSPGGAAAADAAALLPAVKAKLGIDAGAATTDVGVGGPGLGDPIDPDHQRHDPETPPVDVPAARGAGRGALAFHLAGYGAVVGFALIDPRDQNNGAGAGVLLGGLAGGLGGYFLARRADLDMAEARTLGSLTSWGEVIGGLIGDAAGADLDHDGIDEEDPLSTVVGASIGGGLGLIAGEVLRRRGGVTSGDVALIDSLAGMGVIGGLSMGALMQPSEGEGYSINAAFGAAGGVVVGLYLGNKHDVSVRRMLRVDLWAGAGAVVPWVLYGLVADDTT
;
A
#
# COMPACT_ATOMS: atom_id res chain seq x y z
N MET A 1 -15.98 43.33 38.31
CA MET A 1 -16.58 42.44 37.30
C MET A 1 -15.54 41.39 36.97
N VAL A 2 -15.75 40.15 37.42
CA VAL A 2 -14.84 39.02 37.18
C VAL A 2 -15.41 38.24 35.99
N PRO A 3 -14.66 38.02 34.90
CA PRO A 3 -15.16 37.26 33.76
C PRO A 3 -15.31 35.78 34.15
N SER A 4 -16.49 35.25 33.86
CA SER A 4 -16.86 33.84 34.05
C SER A 4 -16.12 32.99 33.02
N LEU A 5 -15.33 32.02 33.47
CA LEU A 5 -14.63 31.06 32.62
C LEU A 5 -15.64 30.03 32.09
N ILE A 6 -15.71 29.93 30.76
CA ILE A 6 -16.44 28.89 30.03
C ILE A 6 -15.80 27.55 30.37
N GLY A 7 -16.56 26.67 31.03
CA GLY A 7 -16.13 25.31 31.33
C GLY A 7 -16.05 24.48 30.05
N VAL A 8 -14.83 24.12 29.65
CA VAL A 8 -14.60 23.10 28.62
C VAL A 8 -14.90 21.75 29.26
N ALA A 9 -15.90 21.03 28.74
CA ALA A 9 -16.15 19.65 29.12
C ALA A 9 -14.95 18.80 28.67
N HIS A 10 -14.13 18.37 29.63
CA HIS A 10 -13.08 17.39 29.36
C HIS A 10 -13.70 16.02 29.19
N ALA A 11 -13.50 15.40 28.02
CA ALA A 11 -13.77 14.00 27.82
C ALA A 11 -12.96 13.22 28.87
N GLN A 12 -13.64 12.40 29.68
CA GLN A 12 -12.94 11.61 30.67
C GLN A 12 -12.07 10.58 29.96
N PRO A 13 -10.80 10.41 30.38
CA PRO A 13 -9.93 9.37 29.85
C PRO A 13 -10.60 8.01 30.05
N LEU A 14 -10.68 7.23 28.97
CA LEU A 14 -11.17 5.86 29.00
C LEU A 14 -10.28 5.06 29.96
N ASP A 15 -10.87 4.44 30.99
CA ASP A 15 -10.15 3.57 31.91
C ASP A 15 -9.80 2.26 31.19
N PRO A 16 -8.51 1.97 30.92
CA PRO A 16 -8.11 0.75 30.21
C PRO A 16 -8.30 -0.53 31.06
N TYR A 17 -8.69 -0.40 32.33
CA TYR A 17 -8.98 -1.53 33.23
C TYR A 17 -10.44 -1.55 33.70
N GLY A 18 -11.31 -0.73 33.10
CA GLY A 18 -12.74 -0.80 33.32
C GLY A 18 -13.31 -2.17 32.88
N PRO A 19 -14.42 -2.63 33.47
CA PRO A 19 -15.12 -3.82 32.96
C PRO A 19 -15.45 -3.61 31.48
N ASP A 20 -15.18 -4.62 30.66
CA ASP A 20 -15.46 -4.59 29.22
C ASP A 20 -16.88 -4.05 29.00
N PRO A 21 -17.06 -2.99 28.19
CA PRO A 21 -18.38 -2.44 27.94
C PRO A 21 -19.29 -3.53 27.37
N ASP A 22 -20.52 -3.57 27.90
CA ASP A 22 -21.56 -4.50 27.46
C ASP A 22 -21.65 -4.47 25.92
N PRO A 23 -21.39 -5.59 25.22
CA PRO A 23 -21.43 -5.63 23.75
C PRO A 23 -22.81 -5.23 23.20
N ASP A 24 -23.88 -5.43 23.98
CA ASP A 24 -25.22 -5.00 23.60
C ASP A 24 -25.40 -3.48 23.69
N ALA A 25 -24.64 -2.80 24.55
CA ALA A 25 -24.62 -1.33 24.65
C ALA A 25 -23.85 -0.67 23.48
N LEU A 26 -22.89 -1.37 22.88
CA LEU A 26 -22.17 -0.90 21.68
C LEU A 26 -22.98 -1.13 20.39
N ALA A 27 -23.76 -2.21 20.32
CA ALA A 27 -24.62 -2.50 19.17
C ALA A 27 -25.82 -1.53 19.05
N ALA A 28 -26.30 -0.97 20.16
CA ALA A 28 -27.38 0.01 20.18
C ALA A 28 -26.98 1.40 19.62
N GLY A 29 -25.67 1.67 19.45
CA GLY A 29 -25.15 2.93 18.91
C GLY A 29 -24.94 2.97 17.39
N ALA A 30 -25.12 1.85 16.67
CA ALA A 30 -24.76 1.74 15.25
C ALA A 30 -25.92 1.92 14.26
N LYS A 31 -27.03 2.54 14.70
CA LYS A 31 -28.08 3.09 13.84
C LYS A 31 -28.27 4.57 14.13
N ASP A 32 -27.18 5.33 14.16
CA ASP A 32 -27.32 6.75 13.87
C ASP A 32 -27.80 6.83 12.42
N ALA A 33 -29.09 7.08 12.25
CA ALA A 33 -29.60 7.66 11.02
C ALA A 33 -28.76 8.92 10.80
N GLY A 34 -27.82 8.85 9.86
CA GLY A 34 -26.86 9.91 9.62
C GLY A 34 -27.58 11.25 9.49
N ASP A 35 -26.95 12.31 9.98
CA ASP A 35 -27.46 13.66 9.79
C ASP A 35 -27.71 13.85 8.28
N PRO A 36 -28.96 14.11 7.86
CA PRO A 36 -29.31 14.20 6.44
C PRO A 36 -28.53 15.31 5.72
N GLU A 37 -28.10 16.35 6.43
CA GLU A 37 -27.26 17.40 5.84
C GLU A 37 -25.84 16.89 5.56
N ILE A 38 -25.28 16.07 6.46
CA ILE A 38 -23.96 15.46 6.27
C ILE A 38 -24.01 14.43 5.14
N ASP A 39 -25.02 13.57 5.11
CA ASP A 39 -25.16 12.56 4.06
C ASP A 39 -25.37 13.19 2.68
N GLU A 40 -26.09 14.31 2.58
CA GLU A 40 -26.19 15.08 1.34
C GLU A 40 -24.85 15.70 0.93
N ALA A 41 -24.09 16.28 1.86
CA ALA A 41 -22.77 16.85 1.58
C ALA A 41 -21.78 15.78 1.08
N VAL A 42 -21.79 14.59 1.69
CA VAL A 42 -20.98 13.44 1.27
C VAL A 42 -21.42 12.97 -0.12
N ALA A 43 -22.73 12.81 -0.35
CA ALA A 43 -23.26 12.43 -1.66
C ALA A 43 -22.85 13.43 -2.75
N ALA A 44 -22.89 14.73 -2.48
CA ALA A 44 -22.46 15.78 -3.40
C ALA A 44 -20.96 15.67 -3.75
N ALA A 45 -20.09 15.40 -2.76
CA ALA A 45 -18.66 15.18 -2.98
C ALA A 45 -18.39 13.93 -3.82
N LEU A 46 -19.13 12.83 -3.59
CA LEU A 46 -19.04 11.61 -4.39
C LEU A 46 -19.42 11.86 -5.85
N VAL A 47 -20.49 12.60 -6.11
CA VAL A 47 -20.91 12.99 -7.47
C VAL A 47 -19.88 13.88 -8.16
N ALA A 48 -19.30 14.86 -7.44
CA ALA A 48 -18.23 15.70 -7.98
C ALA A 48 -17.02 14.87 -8.41
N ARG A 49 -16.57 13.94 -7.57
CA ARG A 49 -15.47 13.02 -7.91
C ARG A 49 -15.83 12.08 -9.06
N ALA A 50 -17.06 11.59 -9.13
CA ALA A 50 -17.52 10.77 -10.24
C ALA A 50 -17.46 11.51 -11.58
N ARG A 51 -17.76 12.82 -11.61
CA ARG A 51 -17.62 13.66 -12.83
C ARG A 51 -16.17 13.76 -13.30
N GLU A 52 -15.22 13.88 -12.38
CA GLU A 52 -13.79 13.86 -12.71
C GLU A 52 -13.37 12.50 -13.30
N LEU A 53 -13.82 11.40 -12.70
CA LEU A 53 -13.57 10.04 -13.21
C LEU A 53 -14.17 9.82 -14.60
N ILE A 54 -15.37 10.35 -14.86
CA ILE A 54 -16.01 10.36 -16.18
C ILE A 54 -15.15 11.11 -17.21
N ALA A 55 -14.59 12.27 -16.84
CA ALA A 55 -13.72 13.04 -17.72
C ALA A 55 -12.40 12.31 -18.05
N MET A 56 -11.95 11.42 -17.16
CA MET A 56 -10.78 10.55 -17.34
C MET A 56 -11.11 9.18 -17.95
N GLU A 57 -12.36 8.95 -18.38
CA GLU A 57 -12.84 7.67 -18.91
C GLU A 57 -12.73 6.47 -17.93
N ALA A 58 -12.67 6.73 -16.61
CA ALA A 58 -12.65 5.72 -15.56
C ALA A 58 -14.09 5.27 -15.17
N TRP A 59 -14.79 4.63 -16.11
CA TRP A 59 -16.23 4.39 -16.04
C TRP A 59 -16.70 3.50 -14.88
N ALA A 60 -15.95 2.44 -14.56
CA ALA A 60 -16.33 1.48 -13.50
C ALA A 60 -16.33 2.13 -12.11
N ASP A 61 -15.27 2.88 -11.80
CA ASP A 61 -15.16 3.61 -10.53
C ASP A 61 -16.22 4.71 -10.43
N ALA A 62 -16.49 5.42 -11.53
CA ALA A 62 -17.57 6.41 -11.58
C ALA A 62 -18.93 5.77 -11.28
N GLN A 63 -19.24 4.58 -11.83
CA GLN A 63 -20.49 3.87 -11.55
C GLN A 63 -20.63 3.56 -10.06
N GLN A 64 -19.55 3.10 -9.41
CA GLN A 64 -19.55 2.77 -7.99
C GLN A 64 -19.87 4.02 -7.14
N LEU A 65 -19.17 5.14 -7.37
CA LEU A 65 -19.39 6.37 -6.60
C LEU A 65 -20.81 6.94 -6.79
N LEU A 66 -21.33 6.88 -8.03
CA LEU A 66 -22.71 7.31 -8.31
C LEU A 66 -23.74 6.41 -7.60
N GLY A 67 -23.50 5.10 -7.53
CA GLY A 67 -24.34 4.18 -6.78
C GLY A 67 -24.32 4.45 -5.27
N GLU A 68 -23.15 4.72 -4.71
CA GLU A 68 -22.99 5.06 -3.29
C GLU A 68 -23.68 6.38 -2.94
N ALA A 69 -23.57 7.40 -3.79
CA ALA A 69 -24.28 8.67 -3.62
C ALA A 69 -25.82 8.49 -3.59
N LEU A 70 -26.37 7.61 -4.44
CA LEU A 70 -27.81 7.30 -4.47
C LEU A 70 -28.29 6.59 -3.19
N VAL A 71 -27.49 5.68 -2.64
CA VAL A 71 -27.84 4.98 -1.39
C VAL A 71 -27.79 5.94 -0.20
N ARG A 72 -26.83 6.87 -0.21
CA ARG A 72 -26.57 7.76 0.92
C ARG A 72 -27.58 8.89 1.06
N SER A 73 -28.00 9.50 -0.04
CA SER A 73 -28.99 10.58 -0.03
C SER A 73 -30.11 10.35 -1.05
N PRO A 74 -30.95 9.32 -0.89
CA PRO A 74 -31.88 8.84 -1.92
C PRO A 74 -32.92 9.87 -2.40
N GLY A 75 -33.17 10.92 -1.62
CA GLY A 75 -34.08 12.03 -1.98
C GLY A 75 -33.39 13.38 -2.20
N GLY A 76 -32.06 13.44 -2.12
CA GLY A 76 -31.28 14.68 -2.20
C GLY A 76 -31.01 15.17 -3.62
N ALA A 77 -30.48 16.39 -3.73
CA ALA A 77 -30.08 16.96 -5.02
C ALA A 77 -28.91 16.18 -5.62
N ALA A 78 -27.98 15.71 -4.78
CA ALA A 78 -26.87 14.85 -5.21
C ALA A 78 -27.36 13.52 -5.82
N ALA A 79 -28.41 12.90 -5.26
CA ALA A 79 -28.98 11.69 -5.85
C ALA A 79 -29.66 11.95 -7.20
N ALA A 80 -30.32 13.09 -7.37
CA ALA A 80 -30.89 13.46 -8.67
C ALA A 80 -29.80 13.60 -9.75
N ASP A 81 -28.68 14.25 -9.41
CA ASP A 81 -27.51 14.34 -10.27
C ASP A 81 -26.88 12.97 -10.56
N ALA A 82 -26.76 12.13 -9.54
CA ALA A 82 -26.21 10.79 -9.68
C ALA A 82 -27.07 9.91 -10.60
N ALA A 83 -28.39 9.96 -10.43
CA ALA A 83 -29.37 9.26 -11.25
C ALA A 83 -29.33 9.72 -12.71
N ALA A 84 -29.05 11.00 -12.96
CA ALA A 84 -28.92 11.54 -14.32
C ALA A 84 -27.65 11.05 -15.04
N LEU A 85 -26.54 10.86 -14.31
CA LEU A 85 -25.25 10.43 -14.87
C LEU A 85 -25.16 8.91 -15.07
N LEU A 86 -25.76 8.13 -14.17
CA LEU A 86 -25.60 6.68 -14.12
C LEU A 86 -25.97 5.94 -15.44
N PRO A 87 -27.03 6.31 -16.19
CA PRO A 87 -27.35 5.68 -17.47
C PRO A 87 -26.24 5.84 -18.52
N ALA A 88 -25.62 7.02 -18.59
CA ALA A 88 -24.53 7.27 -19.54
C ALA A 88 -23.28 6.46 -19.18
N VAL A 89 -22.96 6.34 -17.89
CA VAL A 89 -21.86 5.51 -17.40
C VAL A 89 -22.11 4.03 -17.69
N LYS A 90 -23.32 3.51 -17.40
CA LYS A 90 -23.70 2.13 -17.70
C LYS A 90 -23.64 1.81 -19.19
N ALA A 91 -24.09 2.74 -20.04
CA ALA A 91 -23.98 2.59 -21.50
C ALA A 91 -22.52 2.48 -21.96
N LYS A 92 -21.59 3.24 -21.37
CA LYS A 92 -20.14 3.14 -21.67
C LYS A 92 -19.53 1.81 -21.23
N LEU A 93 -20.07 1.21 -20.17
CA LEU A 93 -19.66 -0.11 -19.68
C LEU A 93 -20.33 -1.27 -20.43
N GLY A 94 -21.23 -1.01 -21.38
CA GLY A 94 -21.99 -2.04 -22.08
C GLY A 94 -23.01 -2.76 -21.18
N ILE A 95 -23.43 -2.12 -20.08
CA ILE A 95 -24.48 -2.64 -19.20
C ILE A 95 -25.81 -2.14 -19.74
N ASP A 96 -26.54 -3.02 -20.42
CA ASP A 96 -27.86 -2.72 -20.98
C ASP A 96 -28.82 -2.25 -19.88
N ALA A 97 -29.27 -0.99 -19.97
CA ALA A 97 -30.27 -0.41 -19.06
C ALA A 97 -31.63 -1.13 -19.10
N GLY A 98 -31.83 -2.00 -20.10
CA GLY A 98 -33.07 -2.73 -20.37
C GLY A 98 -33.18 -4.13 -19.74
N ALA A 99 -32.13 -4.64 -19.09
CA ALA A 99 -32.27 -5.81 -18.22
C ALA A 99 -32.91 -5.36 -16.90
N ALA A 100 -34.18 -4.97 -16.97
CA ALA A 100 -35.00 -4.75 -15.80
C ALA A 100 -34.88 -6.01 -14.94
N THR A 101 -34.42 -5.82 -13.71
CA THR A 101 -34.58 -6.79 -12.63
C THR A 101 -36.06 -7.16 -12.56
N THR A 102 -36.42 -8.25 -13.22
CA THR A 102 -37.71 -8.89 -13.03
C THR A 102 -37.78 -9.29 -11.58
N ASP A 103 -38.57 -8.53 -10.83
CA ASP A 103 -39.37 -9.00 -9.72
C ASP A 103 -38.57 -9.71 -8.61
N VAL A 104 -37.74 -8.95 -7.88
CA VAL A 104 -37.53 -9.28 -6.47
C VAL A 104 -38.79 -8.81 -5.75
N GLY A 105 -39.79 -9.68 -5.72
CA GLY A 105 -41.06 -9.43 -5.05
C GLY A 105 -40.79 -8.95 -3.62
N VAL A 106 -41.32 -7.77 -3.32
CA VAL A 106 -41.40 -7.22 -1.96
C VAL A 106 -42.41 -8.06 -1.19
N GLY A 107 -41.99 -9.27 -0.78
CA GLY A 107 -42.66 -10.04 0.25
C GLY A 107 -42.46 -9.30 1.57
N GLY A 108 -43.55 -8.83 2.17
CA GLY A 108 -43.52 -8.07 3.41
C GLY A 108 -42.78 -8.80 4.54
N PRO A 109 -42.28 -8.06 5.55
CA PRO A 109 -41.52 -8.64 6.65
C PRO A 109 -42.42 -9.58 7.45
N GLY A 110 -42.31 -10.87 7.17
CA GLY A 110 -42.52 -11.88 8.20
C GLY A 110 -41.48 -11.66 9.28
N LEU A 111 -41.92 -11.57 10.53
CA LEU A 111 -41.09 -11.66 11.73
C LEU A 111 -40.31 -12.99 11.67
N GLY A 112 -39.20 -12.98 10.93
CA GLY A 112 -38.22 -14.06 10.94
C GLY A 112 -37.55 -14.10 12.30
N ASP A 113 -37.30 -15.33 12.75
CA ASP A 113 -36.66 -15.67 14.01
C ASP A 113 -35.45 -14.77 14.34
N PRO A 114 -35.16 -14.54 15.64
CA PRO A 114 -34.01 -13.77 16.07
C PRO A 114 -32.77 -14.24 15.33
N ILE A 115 -32.13 -13.30 14.62
CA ILE A 115 -30.89 -13.50 13.89
C ILE A 115 -29.90 -14.15 14.86
N ASP A 116 -29.54 -15.40 14.60
CA ASP A 116 -28.48 -16.09 15.31
C ASP A 116 -27.17 -15.34 15.02
N PRO A 117 -26.57 -14.64 16.00
CA PRO A 117 -25.34 -13.89 15.80
C PRO A 117 -24.16 -14.78 15.40
N ASP A 118 -24.24 -16.11 15.60
CA ASP A 118 -23.22 -17.06 15.19
C ASP A 118 -23.31 -17.46 13.70
N HIS A 119 -24.35 -17.05 12.98
CA HIS A 119 -24.51 -17.33 11.54
C HIS A 119 -24.01 -16.20 10.61
N GLN A 120 -23.44 -15.11 11.14
CA GLN A 120 -22.55 -14.23 10.35
C GLN A 120 -21.15 -14.83 10.18
N ARG A 121 -21.04 -16.16 10.00
CA ARG A 121 -19.93 -16.67 9.21
C ARG A 121 -20.11 -16.03 7.85
N HIS A 122 -19.28 -15.02 7.56
CA HIS A 122 -19.10 -14.50 6.22
C HIS A 122 -19.15 -15.69 5.28
N ASP A 123 -20.23 -15.79 4.49
CA ASP A 123 -20.20 -16.63 3.31
C ASP A 123 -18.88 -16.29 2.63
N PRO A 124 -18.01 -17.28 2.36
CA PRO A 124 -16.71 -17.01 1.78
C PRO A 124 -16.98 -16.16 0.56
N GLU A 125 -16.60 -14.87 0.65
CA GLU A 125 -16.87 -13.90 -0.40
C GLU A 125 -16.45 -14.57 -1.68
N THR A 126 -17.41 -14.72 -2.61
CA THR A 126 -17.17 -15.36 -3.91
C THR A 126 -15.83 -14.82 -4.39
N PRO A 127 -14.82 -15.70 -4.60
CA PRO A 127 -13.47 -15.24 -4.86
C PRO A 127 -13.54 -14.21 -5.98
N PRO A 128 -12.91 -13.03 -5.81
CA PRO A 128 -12.97 -11.96 -6.79
C PRO A 128 -12.75 -12.58 -8.16
N VAL A 129 -13.67 -12.31 -9.09
CA VAL A 129 -13.59 -12.84 -10.45
C VAL A 129 -12.25 -12.40 -11.02
N ASP A 130 -11.33 -13.35 -11.23
CA ASP A 130 -10.05 -13.12 -11.89
C ASP A 130 -10.35 -12.63 -13.30
N VAL A 131 -10.42 -11.31 -13.46
CA VAL A 131 -10.48 -10.68 -14.77
C VAL A 131 -9.12 -10.97 -15.40
N PRO A 132 -9.06 -11.71 -16.52
CA PRO A 132 -7.79 -12.07 -17.12
C PRO A 132 -6.99 -10.79 -17.35
N ALA A 133 -5.83 -10.68 -16.70
CA ALA A 133 -5.00 -9.50 -16.80
C ALA A 133 -4.69 -9.24 -18.29
N ALA A 134 -4.91 -8.02 -18.74
CA ALA A 134 -4.61 -7.65 -20.11
C ALA A 134 -3.11 -7.90 -20.38
N ARG A 135 -2.81 -8.83 -21.29
CA ARG A 135 -1.43 -9.17 -21.67
C ARG A 135 -0.69 -7.91 -22.11
N GLY A 136 0.52 -7.73 -21.58
CA GLY A 136 1.34 -6.55 -21.85
C GLY A 136 1.08 -5.34 -20.96
N ALA A 137 0.14 -5.39 -20.02
CA ALA A 137 -0.04 -4.34 -19.01
C ALA A 137 1.17 -4.21 -18.05
N GLY A 138 1.95 -5.29 -17.87
CA GLY A 138 3.11 -5.33 -16.99
C GLY A 138 4.34 -4.55 -17.47
N ARG A 139 4.36 -4.08 -18.73
CA ARG A 139 5.55 -3.44 -19.33
C ARG A 139 6.00 -2.19 -18.59
N GLY A 140 5.05 -1.32 -18.24
CA GLY A 140 5.34 -0.08 -17.52
C GLY A 140 5.83 -0.35 -16.09
N ALA A 141 5.21 -1.32 -15.41
CA ALA A 141 5.58 -1.68 -14.04
C ALA A 141 7.02 -2.22 -13.98
N LEU A 142 7.37 -3.21 -14.81
CA LEU A 142 8.74 -3.76 -14.78
C LEU A 142 9.78 -2.73 -15.23
N ALA A 143 9.46 -1.89 -16.22
CA ALA A 143 10.35 -0.80 -16.64
C ALA A 143 10.63 0.18 -15.49
N PHE A 144 9.64 0.51 -14.68
CA PHE A 144 9.84 1.38 -13.52
C PHE A 144 10.79 0.77 -12.49
N HIS A 145 10.55 -0.48 -12.07
CA HIS A 145 11.43 -1.15 -11.09
C HIS A 145 12.85 -1.33 -11.62
N LEU A 146 13.01 -1.77 -12.87
CA LEU A 146 14.35 -1.95 -13.44
C LEU A 146 15.03 -0.62 -13.78
N ALA A 147 14.31 0.49 -13.91
CA ALA A 147 14.92 1.81 -13.93
C ALA A 147 15.54 2.17 -12.58
N GLY A 148 14.87 1.84 -11.46
CA GLY A 148 15.46 1.95 -10.12
C GLY A 148 16.73 1.12 -10.00
N TYR A 149 16.64 -0.17 -10.30
CA TYR A 149 17.78 -1.09 -10.28
C TYR A 149 18.94 -0.61 -11.14
N GLY A 150 18.65 -0.22 -12.38
CA GLY A 150 19.64 0.28 -13.31
C GLY A 150 20.34 1.53 -12.79
N ALA A 151 19.62 2.44 -12.12
CA ALA A 151 20.21 3.62 -11.51
C ALA A 151 21.19 3.28 -10.38
N VAL A 152 20.84 2.32 -9.52
CA VAL A 152 21.72 1.81 -8.45
C VAL A 152 23.00 1.19 -9.05
N VAL A 153 22.86 0.30 -10.03
CA VAL A 153 24.01 -0.30 -10.72
C VAL A 153 24.86 0.76 -11.45
N GLY A 154 24.21 1.73 -12.09
CA GLY A 154 24.88 2.84 -12.77
C GLY A 154 25.67 3.73 -11.83
N PHE A 155 25.19 3.95 -10.61
CA PHE A 155 25.94 4.61 -9.55
C PHE A 155 27.15 3.78 -9.11
N ALA A 156 26.99 2.48 -8.86
CA ALA A 156 28.09 1.61 -8.42
C ALA A 156 29.24 1.49 -9.45
N LEU A 157 28.93 1.62 -10.75
CA LEU A 157 29.91 1.51 -11.82
C LEU A 157 30.72 2.79 -12.06
N ILE A 158 30.28 3.93 -11.53
CA ILE A 158 31.01 5.19 -11.61
C ILE A 158 31.61 5.48 -10.24
N ASP A 159 32.90 5.82 -10.19
CA ASP A 159 33.55 6.16 -8.94
C ASP A 159 32.81 7.33 -8.26
N PRO A 160 32.10 7.10 -7.15
CA PRO A 160 31.34 8.16 -6.49
C PRO A 160 32.25 9.22 -5.87
N ARG A 161 33.56 8.94 -5.75
CA ARG A 161 34.58 9.87 -5.25
C ARG A 161 35.00 10.88 -6.31
N ASP A 162 34.68 10.66 -7.58
CA ASP A 162 34.91 11.65 -8.65
C ASP A 162 33.85 12.75 -8.59
N GLN A 163 34.20 13.87 -7.94
CA GLN A 163 33.34 15.04 -7.74
C GLN A 163 32.89 15.72 -9.06
N ASN A 164 33.36 15.29 -10.23
CA ASN A 164 33.06 15.91 -11.53
C ASN A 164 31.71 15.49 -12.14
N ASN A 165 30.64 15.37 -11.35
CA ASN A 165 29.28 15.00 -11.79
C ASN A 165 29.12 13.57 -12.36
N GLY A 166 30.11 12.69 -12.18
CA GLY A 166 30.06 11.32 -12.69
C GLY A 166 28.86 10.53 -12.15
N ALA A 167 28.64 10.59 -10.83
CA ALA A 167 27.56 9.85 -10.16
C ALA A 167 26.16 10.16 -10.74
N GLY A 168 25.87 11.44 -11.00
CA GLY A 168 24.59 11.83 -11.59
C GLY A 168 24.38 11.27 -13.00
N ALA A 169 25.44 11.24 -13.81
CA ALA A 169 25.39 10.62 -15.14
C ALA A 169 25.19 9.10 -15.05
N GLY A 170 25.81 8.44 -14.08
CA GLY A 170 25.67 6.99 -13.82
C GLY A 170 24.24 6.61 -13.45
N VAL A 171 23.64 7.34 -12.51
CA VAL A 171 22.24 7.16 -12.10
C VAL A 171 21.29 7.33 -13.30
N LEU A 172 21.47 8.40 -14.08
CA LEU A 172 20.61 8.67 -15.24
C LEU A 172 20.76 7.61 -16.35
N LEU A 173 22.00 7.31 -16.75
CA LEU A 173 22.26 6.34 -17.82
C LEU A 173 21.88 4.93 -17.40
N GLY A 174 22.23 4.54 -16.17
CA GLY A 174 21.85 3.28 -15.57
C GLY A 174 20.34 3.13 -15.50
N GLY A 175 19.62 4.14 -15.01
CA GLY A 175 18.17 4.08 -14.90
C GLY A 175 17.47 4.04 -16.25
N LEU A 176 17.96 4.77 -17.25
CA LEU A 176 17.45 4.67 -18.63
C LEU A 176 17.71 3.27 -19.21
N ALA A 177 18.92 2.73 -19.06
CA ALA A 177 19.27 1.41 -19.55
C ALA A 177 18.44 0.30 -18.88
N GLY A 178 18.29 0.38 -17.55
CA GLY A 178 17.47 -0.54 -16.78
C GLY A 178 15.99 -0.47 -17.13
N GLY A 179 15.44 0.74 -17.29
CA GLY A 179 14.03 0.94 -17.67
C GLY A 179 13.72 0.43 -19.08
N LEU A 180 14.59 0.72 -20.05
CA LEU A 180 14.48 0.16 -21.39
C LEU A 180 14.61 -1.38 -21.37
N GLY A 181 15.60 -1.90 -20.63
CA GLY A 181 15.80 -3.32 -20.43
C GLY A 181 14.55 -4.02 -19.87
N GLY A 182 13.95 -3.45 -18.83
CA GLY A 182 12.71 -3.96 -18.23
C GLY A 182 11.51 -3.89 -19.16
N TYR A 183 11.36 -2.80 -19.91
CA TYR A 183 10.31 -2.70 -20.94
C TYR A 183 10.43 -3.80 -22.00
N PHE A 184 11.64 -4.00 -22.54
CA PHE A 184 11.90 -5.03 -23.56
C PHE A 184 11.78 -6.44 -23.00
N LEU A 185 12.22 -6.67 -21.77
CA LEU A 185 12.09 -7.95 -21.09
C LEU A 185 10.61 -8.31 -20.88
N ALA A 186 9.81 -7.39 -20.34
CA ALA A 186 8.37 -7.59 -20.16
C ALA A 186 7.66 -7.84 -21.48
N ARG A 187 8.04 -7.10 -22.54
CA ARG A 187 7.48 -7.31 -23.88
C ARG A 187 7.87 -8.66 -24.47
N ARG A 188 9.13 -9.09 -24.32
CA ARG A 188 9.64 -10.34 -24.89
C ARG A 188 9.07 -11.56 -24.19
N ALA A 189 8.93 -11.49 -22.88
CA ALA A 189 8.37 -12.57 -22.06
C ALA A 189 6.84 -12.54 -21.98
N ASP A 190 6.19 -11.57 -22.63
CA ASP A 190 4.74 -11.33 -22.61
C ASP A 190 4.14 -11.28 -21.20
N LEU A 191 4.86 -10.59 -20.30
CA LEU A 191 4.51 -10.57 -18.89
C LEU A 191 3.18 -9.86 -18.66
N ASP A 192 2.34 -10.48 -17.83
CA ASP A 192 1.20 -9.81 -17.26
C ASP A 192 1.61 -8.84 -16.12
N MET A 193 0.63 -8.14 -15.54
CA MET A 193 0.89 -7.18 -14.48
C MET A 193 1.39 -7.84 -13.18
N ALA A 194 0.88 -9.01 -12.81
CA ALA A 194 1.24 -9.69 -11.57
C ALA A 194 2.67 -10.25 -11.67
N GLU A 195 3.02 -10.86 -12.81
CA GLU A 195 4.37 -11.33 -13.10
C GLU A 195 5.39 -10.19 -13.11
N ALA A 196 5.07 -9.07 -13.79
CA ALA A 196 5.94 -7.90 -13.84
C ALA A 196 6.16 -7.28 -12.45
N ARG A 197 5.10 -7.18 -11.63
CA ARG A 197 5.18 -6.71 -10.25
C ARG A 197 5.98 -7.68 -9.37
N THR A 198 5.82 -8.98 -9.56
CA THR A 198 6.59 -9.99 -8.80
C THR A 198 8.08 -9.83 -9.04
N LEU A 199 8.50 -9.70 -10.31
CA LEU A 199 9.90 -9.44 -10.66
C LEU A 199 10.38 -8.10 -10.08
N GLY A 200 9.58 -7.04 -10.26
CA GLY A 200 9.93 -5.69 -9.82
C GLY A 200 10.07 -5.57 -8.31
N SER A 201 9.07 -6.04 -7.55
CA SER A 201 9.04 -6.06 -6.09
C SER A 201 10.24 -6.81 -5.52
N LEU A 202 10.49 -8.05 -5.97
CA LEU A 202 11.60 -8.85 -5.44
C LEU A 202 12.96 -8.26 -5.81
N THR A 203 13.08 -7.60 -6.97
CA THR A 203 14.28 -6.83 -7.32
C THR A 203 14.47 -5.66 -6.35
N SER A 204 13.44 -4.84 -6.13
CA SER A 204 13.50 -3.67 -5.23
C SER A 204 13.78 -4.05 -3.78
N TRP A 205 13.14 -5.11 -3.25
CA TRP A 205 13.45 -5.60 -1.90
C TRP A 205 14.82 -6.26 -1.81
N GLY A 206 15.26 -6.91 -2.88
CA GLY A 206 16.64 -7.36 -3.01
C GLY A 206 17.63 -6.20 -2.89
N GLU A 207 17.38 -5.08 -3.56
CA GLU A 207 18.20 -3.86 -3.43
C GLU A 207 18.23 -3.32 -2.01
N VAL A 208 17.06 -3.20 -1.37
CA VAL A 208 16.98 -2.72 0.02
C VAL A 208 17.74 -3.63 0.97
N ILE A 209 17.49 -4.94 0.94
CA ILE A 209 18.16 -5.92 1.82
C ILE A 209 19.66 -5.95 1.54
N GLY A 210 20.05 -6.03 0.27
CA GLY A 210 21.46 -6.06 -0.12
C GLY A 210 22.19 -4.77 0.25
N GLY A 211 21.53 -3.62 0.10
CA GLY A 211 22.08 -2.32 0.47
C GLY A 211 22.32 -2.21 1.96
N LEU A 212 21.34 -2.60 2.78
CA LEU A 212 21.47 -2.63 4.24
C LEU A 212 22.56 -3.61 4.73
N ILE A 213 22.74 -4.74 4.05
CA ILE A 213 23.85 -5.68 4.35
C ILE A 213 25.19 -5.10 3.89
N GLY A 214 25.23 -4.44 2.73
CA GLY A 214 26.42 -3.80 2.18
C GLY A 214 26.94 -2.68 3.07
N ASP A 215 26.02 -1.84 3.55
CA ASP A 215 26.25 -0.81 4.55
C ASP A 215 26.92 -1.39 5.80
N ALA A 216 26.29 -2.43 6.37
CA ALA A 216 26.81 -3.10 7.55
C ALA A 216 28.17 -3.80 7.36
N ALA A 217 28.44 -4.28 6.15
CA ALA A 217 29.72 -4.92 5.82
C ALA A 217 30.83 -3.90 5.51
N GLY A 218 30.46 -2.68 5.10
CA GLY A 218 31.40 -1.62 4.74
C GLY A 218 32.06 -0.94 5.93
N ALA A 219 31.36 -0.86 7.06
CA ALA A 219 31.83 -0.14 8.24
C ALA A 219 33.11 -0.72 8.89
N ASP A 220 33.38 -2.01 8.73
CA ASP A 220 34.55 -2.66 9.34
C ASP A 220 35.85 -2.44 8.53
N LEU A 221 35.76 -1.83 7.34
CA LEU A 221 36.90 -1.60 6.45
C LEU A 221 37.71 -0.33 6.80
N ASP A 222 37.15 0.59 7.60
CA ASP A 222 37.83 1.81 8.05
C ASP A 222 38.51 1.62 9.41
N HIS A 223 39.59 0.85 9.42
CA HIS A 223 40.50 0.76 10.58
C HIS A 223 41.44 1.98 10.73
N ASP A 224 41.32 2.99 9.86
CA ASP A 224 42.28 4.10 9.77
C ASP A 224 41.83 5.38 10.52
N GLY A 225 40.68 5.34 11.22
CA GLY A 225 40.23 6.42 12.10
C GLY A 225 39.75 7.69 11.38
N ILE A 226 39.38 7.56 10.10
CA ILE A 226 38.65 8.58 9.35
C ILE A 226 37.27 7.98 9.09
N ASP A 227 36.29 8.41 9.87
CA ASP A 227 34.89 7.94 9.81
C ASP A 227 34.18 8.45 8.54
N GLU A 228 34.59 7.99 7.36
CA GLU A 228 33.85 8.23 6.12
C GLU A 228 33.10 6.96 5.71
N GLU A 229 31.81 6.87 6.06
CA GLU A 229 30.91 5.84 5.52
C GLU A 229 31.15 5.69 4.01
N ASP A 230 31.55 4.50 3.54
CA ASP A 230 31.80 4.27 2.12
C ASP A 230 30.48 3.98 1.40
N PRO A 231 29.84 4.95 0.73
CA PRO A 231 28.54 4.73 0.08
C PRO A 231 28.62 3.64 -0.99
N LEU A 232 29.83 3.31 -1.46
CA LEU A 232 30.06 2.27 -2.44
C LEU A 232 29.67 0.87 -1.91
N SER A 233 29.91 0.56 -0.63
CA SER A 233 29.55 -0.75 -0.06
C SER A 233 28.04 -0.98 -0.10
N THR A 234 27.26 0.04 0.28
CA THR A 234 25.79 0.07 0.24
C THR A 234 25.28 -0.08 -1.19
N VAL A 235 25.83 0.65 -2.16
CA VAL A 235 25.36 0.55 -3.55
C VAL A 235 25.76 -0.78 -4.19
N VAL A 236 26.96 -1.31 -3.91
CA VAL A 236 27.39 -2.64 -4.38
C VAL A 236 26.50 -3.72 -3.77
N GLY A 237 26.23 -3.64 -2.47
CA GLY A 237 25.30 -4.51 -1.76
C GLY A 237 23.91 -4.49 -2.40
N ALA A 238 23.36 -3.29 -2.65
CA ALA A 238 22.06 -3.12 -3.30
C ALA A 238 22.05 -3.69 -4.72
N SER A 239 23.12 -3.51 -5.49
CA SER A 239 23.25 -4.03 -6.85
C SER A 239 23.25 -5.56 -6.88
N ILE A 240 23.97 -6.21 -5.96
CA ILE A 240 24.02 -7.68 -5.82
C ILE A 240 22.65 -8.18 -5.34
N GLY A 241 22.11 -7.56 -4.30
CA GLY A 241 20.82 -7.92 -3.72
C GLY A 241 19.68 -7.81 -4.73
N GLY A 242 19.62 -6.72 -5.51
CA GLY A 242 18.64 -6.55 -6.57
C GLY A 242 18.76 -7.60 -7.67
N GLY A 243 19.99 -7.97 -8.06
CA GLY A 243 20.24 -9.05 -9.01
C GLY A 243 19.74 -10.41 -8.51
N LEU A 244 20.01 -10.74 -7.24
CA LEU A 244 19.48 -11.95 -6.59
C LEU A 244 17.95 -11.91 -6.46
N GLY A 245 17.39 -10.75 -6.14
CA GLY A 245 15.96 -10.49 -6.07
C GLY A 245 15.26 -10.74 -7.41
N LEU A 246 15.84 -10.25 -8.50
CA LEU A 246 15.35 -10.49 -9.86
C LEU A 246 15.37 -12.00 -10.21
N ILE A 247 16.44 -12.72 -9.85
CA ILE A 247 16.53 -14.17 -10.04
C ILE A 247 15.45 -14.90 -9.23
N ALA A 248 15.28 -14.53 -7.97
CA ALA A 248 14.23 -15.10 -7.10
C ALA A 248 12.84 -14.84 -7.67
N GLY A 249 12.59 -13.62 -8.17
CA GLY A 249 11.35 -13.25 -8.84
C GLY A 249 11.09 -14.07 -10.09
N GLU A 250 12.11 -14.34 -10.91
CA GLU A 250 11.94 -15.18 -12.11
C GLU A 250 11.62 -16.64 -11.74
N VAL A 251 12.26 -17.18 -10.69
CA VAL A 251 11.94 -18.52 -10.17
C VAL A 251 10.49 -18.57 -9.68
N LEU A 252 10.06 -17.56 -8.94
CA LEU A 252 8.70 -17.49 -8.40
C LEU A 252 7.66 -17.32 -9.51
N ARG A 253 7.91 -16.41 -10.45
CA ARG A 253 7.08 -16.20 -11.64
C ARG A 253 6.83 -17.48 -12.40
N ARG A 254 7.88 -18.29 -12.63
CA ARG A 254 7.76 -19.59 -13.34
C ARG A 254 6.93 -20.62 -12.60
N ARG A 255 6.78 -20.53 -11.28
CA ARG A 255 5.89 -21.41 -10.51
C ARG A 255 4.42 -21.05 -10.71
N GLY A 256 4.14 -19.84 -11.17
CA GLY A 256 2.78 -19.32 -11.33
C GLY A 256 2.06 -19.11 -10.00
N GLY A 257 0.82 -18.63 -10.06
CA GLY A 257 -0.06 -18.51 -8.90
C GLY A 257 0.14 -17.27 -8.04
N VAL A 258 1.13 -16.41 -8.34
CA VAL A 258 1.29 -15.13 -7.65
C VAL A 258 0.37 -14.09 -8.28
N THR A 259 -0.55 -13.56 -7.49
CA THR A 259 -1.47 -12.51 -7.88
C THR A 259 -0.86 -11.13 -7.63
N SER A 260 -1.46 -10.08 -8.19
CA SER A 260 -1.07 -8.70 -7.82
C SER A 260 -1.33 -8.38 -6.35
N GLY A 261 -2.29 -9.07 -5.72
CA GLY A 261 -2.58 -8.97 -4.30
C GLY A 261 -1.46 -9.51 -3.43
N ASP A 262 -0.92 -10.67 -3.80
CA ASP A 262 0.19 -11.31 -3.11
C ASP A 262 1.44 -10.43 -3.14
N VAL A 263 1.74 -9.80 -4.28
CA VAL A 263 2.87 -8.88 -4.38
C VAL A 263 2.68 -7.67 -3.48
N ALA A 264 1.48 -7.08 -3.43
CA ALA A 264 1.20 -5.97 -2.54
C ALA A 264 1.34 -6.37 -1.05
N LEU A 265 0.98 -7.61 -0.70
CA LEU A 265 1.20 -8.14 0.65
C LEU A 265 2.69 -8.31 0.97
N ILE A 266 3.48 -8.85 0.03
CA ILE A 266 4.94 -8.96 0.16
C ILE A 266 5.56 -7.59 0.39
N ASP A 267 5.20 -6.59 -0.43
CA ASP A 267 5.72 -5.24 -0.32
C ASP A 267 5.39 -4.60 1.03
N SER A 268 4.14 -4.74 1.46
CA SER A 268 3.66 -4.25 2.74
C SER A 268 4.41 -4.85 3.92
N LEU A 269 4.50 -6.19 3.97
CA LEU A 269 5.14 -6.90 5.09
C LEU A 269 6.64 -6.69 5.11
N ALA A 270 7.29 -6.58 3.95
CA ALA A 270 8.70 -6.22 3.87
C ALA A 270 8.95 -4.80 4.39
N GLY A 271 8.07 -3.84 4.04
CA GLY A 271 8.13 -2.47 4.57
C GLY A 271 7.92 -2.39 6.08
N MET A 272 6.88 -3.06 6.59
CA MET A 272 6.66 -3.18 8.04
C MET A 272 7.83 -3.90 8.72
N GLY A 273 8.42 -4.89 8.04
CA GLY A 273 9.62 -5.59 8.47
C GLY A 273 10.80 -4.63 8.67
N VAL A 274 11.10 -3.77 7.70
CA VAL A 274 12.13 -2.72 7.84
C VAL A 274 11.85 -1.85 9.04
N ILE A 275 10.63 -1.31 9.16
CA ILE A 275 10.24 -0.41 10.24
C ILE A 275 10.38 -1.10 11.60
N GLY A 276 9.90 -2.34 11.72
CA GLY A 276 10.01 -3.15 12.92
C GLY A 276 11.47 -3.48 13.26
N GLY A 277 12.29 -3.78 12.25
CA GLY A 277 13.73 -4.01 12.41
C GLY A 277 14.45 -2.78 12.94
N LEU A 278 14.24 -1.62 12.32
CA LEU A 278 14.79 -0.34 12.78
C LEU A 278 14.33 0.01 14.20
N SER A 279 13.04 -0.21 14.51
CA SER A 279 12.50 0.04 15.85
C SER A 279 13.13 -0.88 16.90
N MET A 280 13.34 -2.15 16.57
CA MET A 280 14.07 -3.08 17.44
C MET A 280 15.52 -2.66 17.61
N GLY A 281 16.19 -2.20 16.55
CA GLY A 281 17.52 -1.60 16.61
C GLY A 281 17.57 -0.42 17.58
N ALA A 282 16.61 0.50 17.50
CA ALA A 282 16.51 1.65 18.41
C ALA A 282 16.28 1.25 19.87
N LEU A 283 15.56 0.15 20.12
CA LEU A 283 15.40 -0.39 21.47
C LEU A 283 16.66 -1.08 21.99
N MET A 284 17.40 -1.76 21.11
CA MET A 284 18.65 -2.44 21.48
C MET A 284 19.80 -1.46 21.67
N GLN A 285 19.75 -0.29 21.02
CA GLN A 285 20.80 0.72 21.01
C GLN A 285 22.16 0.08 20.72
N PRO A 286 22.34 -0.56 19.54
CA PRO A 286 23.64 -1.12 19.20
C PRO A 286 24.70 -0.03 19.29
N SER A 287 25.89 -0.41 19.76
CA SER A 287 27.01 0.52 19.92
C SER A 287 27.46 1.09 18.59
N GLU A 288 27.25 0.35 17.51
CA GLU A 288 27.61 0.72 16.14
C GLU A 288 26.36 0.91 15.27
N GLY A 289 26.45 1.80 14.27
CA GLY A 289 25.34 2.17 13.38
C GLY A 289 24.83 1.00 12.53
N GLU A 290 25.70 0.06 12.19
CA GLU A 290 25.39 -1.08 11.31
C GLU A 290 24.40 -2.06 11.95
N GLY A 291 24.33 -2.05 13.29
CA GLY A 291 23.34 -2.82 14.02
C GLY A 291 21.91 -2.44 13.62
N TYR A 292 21.66 -1.19 13.24
CA TYR A 292 20.36 -0.75 12.71
C TYR A 292 20.11 -1.34 11.33
N SER A 293 21.09 -1.26 10.42
CA SER A 293 21.00 -1.77 9.05
C SER A 293 20.80 -3.28 9.02
N ILE A 294 21.51 -4.05 9.85
CA ILE A 294 21.33 -5.50 9.98
C ILE A 294 19.93 -5.85 10.47
N ASN A 295 19.42 -5.15 11.50
CA ASN A 295 18.08 -5.42 12.01
C ASN A 295 17.00 -5.08 10.97
N ALA A 296 17.16 -3.97 10.25
CA ALA A 296 16.29 -3.59 9.14
C ALA A 296 16.32 -4.63 8.01
N ALA A 297 17.50 -5.14 7.65
CA ALA A 297 17.67 -6.17 6.62
C ALA A 297 16.96 -7.47 7.00
N PHE A 298 17.13 -7.95 8.25
CA PHE A 298 16.42 -9.12 8.74
C PHE A 298 14.92 -8.91 8.81
N GLY A 299 14.47 -7.73 9.22
CA GLY A 299 13.08 -7.34 9.21
C GLY A 299 12.48 -7.40 7.81
N ALA A 300 13.11 -6.76 6.83
CA ALA A 300 12.71 -6.79 5.42
C ALA A 300 12.65 -8.22 4.87
N ALA A 301 13.72 -9.00 5.06
CA ALA A 301 13.80 -10.39 4.61
C ALA A 301 12.73 -11.26 5.24
N GLY A 302 12.49 -11.11 6.55
CA GLY A 302 11.41 -11.78 7.26
C GLY A 302 10.04 -11.41 6.70
N GLY A 303 9.80 -10.12 6.44
CA GLY A 303 8.58 -9.63 5.82
C GLY A 303 8.33 -10.22 4.43
N VAL A 304 9.36 -10.28 3.57
CA VAL A 304 9.27 -10.92 2.25
C VAL A 304 8.89 -12.40 2.39
N VAL A 305 9.57 -13.15 3.28
CA VAL A 305 9.31 -14.59 3.48
C VAL A 305 7.89 -14.83 4.00
N VAL A 306 7.43 -14.03 4.98
CA VAL A 306 6.08 -14.13 5.52
C VAL A 306 5.05 -13.76 4.45
N GLY A 307 5.28 -12.72 3.65
CA GLY A 307 4.40 -12.35 2.55
C GLY A 307 4.27 -13.44 1.49
N LEU A 308 5.39 -14.08 1.10
CA LEU A 308 5.37 -15.22 0.18
C LEU A 308 4.58 -16.41 0.73
N TYR A 309 4.65 -16.64 2.05
CA TYR A 309 3.92 -17.71 2.71
C TYR A 309 2.42 -17.41 2.84
N LEU A 310 2.06 -16.16 3.16
CA LEU A 310 0.69 -15.74 3.41
C LEU A 310 -0.10 -15.42 2.13
N GLY A 311 0.54 -14.93 1.07
CA GLY A 311 -0.15 -14.60 -0.20
C GLY A 311 -0.92 -15.80 -0.75
N ASN A 312 -0.29 -16.97 -0.78
CA ASN A 312 -0.94 -18.21 -1.21
C ASN A 312 -2.10 -18.70 -0.30
N LYS A 313 -2.31 -18.08 0.86
CA LYS A 313 -3.33 -18.46 1.85
C LYS A 313 -4.46 -17.46 2.01
N HIS A 314 -4.22 -16.21 1.64
CA HIS A 314 -5.14 -15.12 1.88
C HIS A 314 -5.30 -14.29 0.62
N ASP A 315 -6.52 -14.19 0.13
CA ASP A 315 -6.84 -13.27 -0.95
C ASP A 315 -6.89 -11.84 -0.41
N VAL A 316 -5.93 -11.03 -0.83
CA VAL A 316 -5.78 -9.64 -0.41
C VAL A 316 -5.79 -8.73 -1.62
N SER A 317 -6.77 -7.83 -1.69
CA SER A 317 -6.78 -6.84 -2.75
C SER A 317 -5.68 -5.80 -2.57
N VAL A 318 -5.09 -5.35 -3.70
CA VAL A 318 -4.10 -4.26 -3.73
C VAL A 318 -4.61 -3.01 -3.01
N ARG A 319 -5.90 -2.69 -3.16
CA ARG A 319 -6.52 -1.53 -2.52
C ARG A 319 -6.58 -1.67 -0.99
N ARG A 320 -6.84 -2.87 -0.48
CA ARG A 320 -6.80 -3.14 0.96
C ARG A 320 -5.37 -2.97 1.48
N MET A 321 -4.38 -3.55 0.80
CA MET A 321 -2.98 -3.42 1.21
C MET A 321 -2.49 -1.97 1.17
N LEU A 322 -2.81 -1.21 0.13
CA LEU A 322 -2.48 0.22 0.08
C LEU A 322 -3.02 1.01 1.29
N ARG A 323 -4.24 0.70 1.74
CA ARG A 323 -4.79 1.34 2.95
C ARG A 323 -3.99 0.93 4.19
N VAL A 324 -3.69 -0.36 4.31
CA VAL A 324 -2.87 -0.88 5.41
C VAL A 324 -1.50 -0.20 5.42
N ASP A 325 -0.85 -0.04 4.27
CA ASP A 325 0.45 0.61 4.11
C ASP A 325 0.39 2.09 4.47
N LEU A 326 -0.65 2.81 4.03
CA LEU A 326 -0.85 4.21 4.40
C LEU A 326 -1.01 4.39 5.91
N TRP A 327 -1.78 3.52 6.57
CA TRP A 327 -1.94 3.56 8.02
C TRP A 327 -0.68 3.14 8.77
N ALA A 328 0.00 2.09 8.30
CA ALA A 328 1.26 1.63 8.87
C ALA A 328 2.35 2.69 8.72
N GLY A 329 2.45 3.32 7.55
CA GLY A 329 3.37 4.43 7.30
C GLY A 329 3.07 5.64 8.18
N ALA A 330 1.80 6.03 8.30
CA ALA A 330 1.41 7.11 9.22
C ALA A 330 1.78 6.77 10.67
N GLY A 331 1.48 5.55 11.13
CA GLY A 331 1.84 5.09 12.47
C GLY A 331 3.35 5.03 12.71
N ALA A 332 4.13 4.64 11.71
CA ALA A 332 5.59 4.55 11.79
C ALA A 332 6.26 5.92 11.87
N VAL A 333 5.72 6.94 11.20
CA VAL A 333 6.28 8.30 11.21
C VAL A 333 6.00 9.03 12.53
N VAL A 334 4.88 8.74 13.20
CA VAL A 334 4.47 9.44 14.43
C VAL A 334 5.55 9.44 15.53
N PRO A 335 6.16 8.30 15.92
CA PRO A 335 7.23 8.31 16.93
C PRO A 335 8.43 9.20 16.57
N TRP A 336 8.82 9.25 15.30
CA TRP A 336 9.95 10.06 14.84
C TRP A 336 9.63 11.56 14.86
N VAL A 337 8.42 11.92 14.44
CA VAL A 337 7.95 13.32 14.53
C VAL A 337 7.87 13.74 16.00
N LEU A 338 7.31 12.89 16.87
CA LEU A 338 7.24 13.18 18.30
C LEU A 338 8.64 13.28 18.93
N TYR A 339 9.58 12.40 18.55
CA TYR A 339 10.96 12.47 19.00
C TYR A 339 11.62 13.79 18.58
N GLY A 340 11.51 14.18 17.31
CA GLY A 340 12.06 15.46 16.83
C GLY A 340 11.42 16.70 17.45
N LEU A 341 10.19 16.60 17.96
CA LEU A 341 9.54 17.68 18.72
C LEU A 341 9.94 17.73 20.19
N VAL A 342 10.42 16.62 20.76
CA VAL A 342 10.80 16.49 22.18
C VAL A 342 12.32 16.59 22.39
N ALA A 343 13.12 16.22 21.39
CA ALA A 343 14.56 16.39 21.41
C ALA A 343 14.88 17.91 21.40
N ASP A 344 15.26 18.43 22.56
CA ASP A 344 15.68 19.82 22.72
C ASP A 344 17.10 19.98 22.15
N ASP A 345 17.33 20.93 21.23
CA ASP A 345 18.63 21.21 20.57
C ASP A 345 19.71 21.76 21.53
N THR A 346 19.53 21.64 22.85
CA THR A 346 20.33 22.33 23.87
C THR A 346 21.21 21.45 24.75
N THR A 347 21.30 20.15 24.45
CA THR A 347 22.24 19.22 25.12
C THR A 347 23.39 18.80 24.22
#